data_AF-A0A4U0WHC2-F1
#
_entry.id   AF-A0A4U0WHC2-F1
#
_cell.length_a   1.000
_cell.length_b   1.000
_cell.length_c   1.000
_cell.angle_alpha   90.00
_cell.angle_beta   90.00
_cell.angle_gamma   90.00
#
_symmetry.space_group_name_H-M   'P 1'
#
loop_
_entity.id
_entity.type
_entity.pdbx_description
1 polymer ?
#
loop_
_entity_poly.entity_id
_entity_poly.type
_entity_poly.pdbx_seq_one_letter_code
_entity_poly.pdbx_strand_id
1 'polypeptide(L)'
;MPCLNIFADGQGRSALEPLEQDELLRFQNTDIGDQIIQTDDPAGLLQLPQSTAGQHVQRYNERGHPIDPSLRASARAMRNAQNEVLAIVGVCEIDAPGTMHRTPDVTPSSRLVKETPDYRGLEDRRGHDICLCAQLLYQFGGSRISAFLARILVFRIPSSALFLGILRAYIVQSGAYRFLLAGVPAGLAYDILTVALDSLIEYSTNALDQKLLAMHMSKRNRNRSHVSVLWLDRILKAFSRVALYPFLAYSNLQALYLIPARSRYPLVRSFVPFSTSSPLQSLPLPSACDLRSFSLWLMSGLSSPVIVHLICWGLSPYELTATRPPGMIEPNRADGLKEEEGKEEEEELMDAELAGVQSNASVIRNIVMIRNGIFHLLG
;
A
#
# COMPACT_ATOMS: atom_id res chain seq x y z
N MET A 1 25.58 6.72 -34.07
CA MET A 1 25.81 6.68 -32.61
C MET A 1 25.75 5.22 -32.18
N PRO A 2 26.85 4.62 -31.71
CA PRO A 2 26.93 3.20 -31.45
C PRO A 2 26.45 2.87 -30.03
N CYS A 3 25.74 1.76 -29.92
CA CYS A 3 25.25 1.17 -28.68
C CYS A 3 26.40 0.51 -27.90
N LEU A 4 26.47 0.79 -26.61
CA LEU A 4 27.36 0.18 -25.64
C LEU A 4 26.75 -1.17 -25.20
N ASN A 5 27.41 -2.28 -25.56
CA ASN A 5 27.18 -3.61 -24.97
C ASN A 5 28.30 -3.84 -23.94
N ILE A 6 27.98 -3.87 -22.65
CA ILE A 6 28.92 -4.18 -21.57
C ILE A 6 28.23 -5.14 -20.58
N PHE A 7 28.77 -6.36 -20.55
CA PHE A 7 28.77 -7.39 -19.50
C PHE A 7 27.44 -7.94 -18.95
N ALA A 8 27.13 -9.16 -19.38
CA ALA A 8 26.41 -10.15 -18.60
C ALA A 8 27.26 -11.43 -18.59
N ASP A 9 28.09 -11.59 -17.56
CA ASP A 9 28.47 -12.93 -17.08
C ASP A 9 28.81 -12.82 -15.58
N GLY A 10 27.74 -12.72 -14.79
CA GLY A 10 27.80 -12.85 -13.35
C GLY A 10 26.92 -14.04 -12.99
N GLN A 11 27.53 -15.22 -12.84
CA GLN A 11 26.89 -16.38 -12.24
C GLN A 11 26.55 -16.04 -10.78
N GLY A 12 25.36 -15.49 -10.55
CA GLY A 12 24.78 -15.37 -9.24
C GLY A 12 24.34 -16.76 -8.76
N ARG A 13 25.14 -17.39 -7.90
CA ARG A 13 24.66 -18.49 -7.08
C ARG A 13 23.61 -17.95 -6.09
N SER A 14 22.51 -18.67 -5.97
CA SER A 14 21.41 -18.34 -5.07
C SER A 14 21.87 -18.49 -3.61
N ALA A 15 21.59 -17.51 -2.75
CA ALA A 15 21.93 -17.53 -1.32
C ALA A 15 21.16 -18.60 -0.50
N LEU A 16 20.37 -19.45 -1.16
CA LEU A 16 19.55 -20.50 -0.57
C LEU A 16 19.98 -21.92 -0.98
N GLU A 17 21.12 -22.09 -1.66
CA GLU A 17 21.69 -23.41 -1.86
C GLU A 17 22.23 -23.95 -0.51
N PRO A 18 21.76 -25.12 -0.02
CA PRO A 18 22.32 -25.72 1.19
C PRO A 18 23.79 -26.08 0.93
N LEU A 19 24.69 -25.50 1.72
CA LEU A 19 26.13 -25.80 1.68
C LEU A 19 26.34 -27.30 1.80
N GLU A 20 26.99 -27.90 0.80
CA GLU A 20 27.48 -29.27 0.90
C GLU A 20 28.40 -29.38 2.13
N GLN A 21 28.26 -30.46 2.90
CA GLN A 21 28.96 -30.66 4.18
C GLN A 21 30.49 -30.52 4.09
N ASP A 22 31.07 -30.67 2.90
CA ASP A 22 32.49 -30.49 2.63
C ASP A 22 32.95 -29.02 2.67
N GLU A 23 32.09 -28.03 2.38
CA GLU A 23 32.46 -26.62 2.51
C GLU A 23 32.39 -26.11 3.95
N LEU A 24 31.47 -26.64 4.77
CA LEU A 24 31.42 -26.36 6.21
C LEU A 24 32.69 -26.83 6.93
N LEU A 25 33.26 -27.97 6.51
CA LEU A 25 34.55 -28.46 7.01
C LEU A 25 35.74 -27.62 6.53
N ARG A 26 35.64 -26.94 5.38
CA ARG A 26 36.68 -26.02 4.92
C ARG A 26 36.68 -24.70 5.70
N PHE A 27 35.51 -24.10 5.93
CA PHE A 27 35.43 -22.86 6.72
C PHE A 27 35.92 -23.05 8.16
N GLN A 28 35.68 -24.22 8.76
CA GLN A 28 36.16 -24.53 10.11
C GLN A 28 37.69 -24.70 10.20
N ASN A 29 38.35 -25.00 9.08
CA ASN A 29 39.81 -25.17 9.02
C ASN A 29 40.57 -23.89 8.60
N THR A 30 39.93 -22.95 7.90
CA THR A 30 40.60 -21.69 7.50
C THR A 30 40.79 -20.68 8.63
N ASP A 31 39.91 -20.63 9.63
CA ASP A 31 40.06 -19.70 10.77
C ASP A 31 41.22 -20.08 11.72
N ILE A 32 41.82 -21.26 11.54
CA ILE A 32 42.99 -21.72 12.31
C ILE A 32 44.31 -21.36 11.58
N GLY A 33 44.26 -20.99 10.30
CA GLY A 33 45.44 -20.82 9.44
C GLY A 33 46.19 -19.48 9.54
N ASP A 34 45.54 -18.41 10.01
CA ASP A 34 46.06 -17.04 9.84
C ASP A 34 46.83 -16.47 11.06
N GLN A 35 47.22 -17.31 12.04
CA GLN A 35 48.07 -16.90 13.18
C GLN A 35 49.46 -17.56 13.21
N ILE A 36 50.07 -17.84 12.06
CA ILE A 36 51.50 -18.21 12.05
C ILE A 36 52.33 -16.95 11.81
N ILE A 37 52.68 -16.28 12.92
CA ILE A 37 53.74 -15.29 12.98
C ILE A 37 55.05 -15.97 12.58
N GLN A 38 55.70 -15.40 11.57
CA GLN A 38 57.03 -15.70 11.07
C GLN A 38 58.06 -15.54 12.20
N THR A 39 58.68 -16.63 12.63
CA THR A 39 59.95 -16.62 13.39
C THR A 39 60.94 -17.52 12.68
N ASP A 40 61.98 -16.90 12.12
CA ASP A 40 63.08 -17.55 11.42
C ASP A 40 64.02 -18.24 12.41
N ASP A 41 63.89 -19.56 12.59
CA ASP A 41 64.90 -20.41 13.24
C ASP A 41 65.00 -21.77 12.51
N PRO A 42 66.12 -22.11 11.84
CA PRO A 42 66.25 -23.32 11.06
C PRO A 42 66.88 -24.46 11.88
N ALA A 43 66.25 -24.90 12.97
CA ALA A 43 66.59 -26.15 13.67
C ALA A 43 65.50 -26.55 14.69
N GLY A 44 64.27 -26.74 14.23
CA GLY A 44 63.17 -27.23 15.06
C GLY A 44 62.31 -28.20 14.29
N LEU A 45 62.31 -29.46 14.71
CA LEU A 45 61.43 -30.51 14.20
C LEU A 45 59.97 -30.04 14.16
N LEU A 46 59.28 -30.37 13.07
CA LEU A 46 57.85 -30.19 12.84
C LEU A 46 57.03 -30.72 14.02
N GLN A 47 56.68 -29.85 14.97
CA GLN A 47 55.49 -30.04 15.79
C GLN A 47 54.31 -29.58 14.96
N LEU A 48 53.64 -30.53 14.31
CA LEU A 48 52.21 -30.36 14.00
C LEU A 48 51.52 -29.86 15.28
N PRO A 49 50.54 -28.94 15.18
CA PRO A 49 49.77 -28.56 16.35
C PRO A 49 49.20 -29.85 16.94
N GLN A 50 49.69 -30.22 18.11
CA GLN A 50 49.19 -31.35 18.85
C GLN A 50 47.70 -31.09 19.02
N SER A 51 46.90 -31.90 18.34
CA SER A 51 45.48 -32.01 18.58
C SER A 51 45.30 -32.05 20.08
N THR A 52 44.71 -30.98 20.62
CA THR A 52 44.31 -30.88 22.02
C THR A 52 43.07 -31.77 22.19
N ALA A 53 43.24 -33.06 21.89
CA ALA A 53 42.29 -34.15 22.10
C ALA A 53 42.21 -34.55 23.59
N GLY A 54 42.54 -33.62 24.49
CA GLY A 54 42.56 -33.82 25.92
C GLY A 54 41.57 -32.86 26.57
N GLN A 55 40.43 -33.40 26.99
CA GLN A 55 39.43 -32.78 27.88
C GLN A 55 38.33 -31.92 27.23
N HIS A 56 37.79 -32.32 26.07
CA HIS A 56 36.39 -31.95 25.77
C HIS A 56 35.46 -32.79 26.65
N VAL A 57 35.23 -32.34 27.89
CA VAL A 57 34.27 -32.95 28.81
C VAL A 57 32.87 -32.59 28.31
N GLN A 58 32.23 -33.54 27.63
CA GLN A 58 30.85 -33.40 27.16
C GLN A 58 29.95 -33.18 28.39
N ARG A 59 29.42 -31.97 28.53
CA ARG A 59 28.52 -31.62 29.64
C ARG A 59 27.12 -32.06 29.28
N TYR A 60 26.46 -32.77 30.17
CA TYR A 60 25.06 -33.15 30.02
C TYR A 60 24.20 -32.28 30.94
N ASN A 61 22.98 -31.98 30.52
CA ASN A 61 22.01 -31.31 31.37
C ASN A 61 21.38 -32.28 32.38
N GLU A 62 20.56 -31.76 33.29
CA GLU A 62 19.83 -32.56 34.30
C GLU A 62 18.90 -33.63 33.69
N ARG A 63 18.61 -33.53 32.39
CA ARG A 63 17.81 -34.49 31.62
C ARG A 63 18.65 -35.45 30.77
N GLY A 64 19.98 -35.39 30.86
CA GLY A 64 20.90 -36.26 30.12
C GLY A 64 21.16 -35.87 28.66
N HIS A 65 20.82 -34.65 28.23
CA HIS A 65 21.15 -34.14 26.89
C HIS A 65 22.49 -33.39 26.89
N PRO A 66 23.36 -33.62 25.88
CA PRO A 66 24.62 -32.89 25.77
C PRO A 66 24.37 -31.39 25.54
N ILE A 67 25.03 -30.54 26.31
CA ILE A 67 25.05 -29.09 26.17
C ILE A 67 26.48 -28.67 25.86
N ASP A 68 26.69 -28.17 24.65
CA ASP A 68 27.87 -27.40 24.31
C ASP A 68 27.56 -25.89 24.43
N PRO A 69 28.12 -25.18 25.41
CA PRO A 69 27.91 -23.74 25.55
C PRO A 69 28.49 -22.95 24.36
N SER A 70 29.56 -23.46 23.71
CA SER A 70 30.19 -22.79 22.57
C SER A 70 29.29 -22.82 21.34
N LEU A 71 28.65 -23.97 21.07
CA LEU A 71 27.68 -24.12 19.99
C LEU A 71 26.45 -23.24 20.21
N ARG A 72 25.98 -23.09 21.46
CA ARG A 72 24.90 -22.15 21.79
C ARG A 72 25.29 -20.70 21.57
N ALA A 73 26.53 -20.31 21.91
CA ALA A 73 27.03 -18.96 21.67
C ALA A 73 27.13 -18.66 20.16
N SER A 74 27.68 -19.60 19.38
CA SER A 74 27.75 -19.48 17.92
C SER A 74 26.36 -19.41 17.28
N ALA A 75 25.41 -20.26 17.69
CA ALA A 75 24.04 -20.21 17.22
C ALA A 75 23.33 -18.89 17.55
N ARG A 76 23.61 -18.29 18.72
CA ARG A 76 23.11 -16.95 19.08
C ARG A 76 23.73 -15.86 18.19
N ALA A 77 25.04 -15.92 17.96
CA ALA A 77 25.71 -14.98 17.07
C ALA A 77 25.16 -15.03 15.64
N MET A 78 24.89 -16.23 15.12
CA MET A 78 24.30 -16.41 13.80
C MET A 78 22.88 -15.85 13.71
N ARG A 79 22.03 -16.10 14.71
CA ARG A 79 20.68 -15.49 14.75
C ARG A 79 20.75 -13.98 14.87
N ASN A 80 21.66 -13.45 15.67
CA ASN A 80 21.85 -12.00 15.79
C ASN A 80 22.30 -11.39 14.45
N ALA A 81 23.24 -12.03 13.75
CA ALA A 81 23.68 -11.58 12.43
C ALA A 81 22.56 -11.68 11.38
N GLN A 82 21.75 -12.74 11.41
CA GLN A 82 20.57 -12.85 10.53
C GLN A 82 19.54 -11.76 10.82
N ASN A 83 19.23 -11.51 12.09
CA ASN A 83 18.34 -10.43 12.50
C ASN A 83 18.89 -9.05 12.12
N GLU A 84 20.20 -8.85 12.20
CA GLU A 84 20.88 -7.63 11.76
C GLU A 84 20.78 -7.43 10.24
N VAL A 85 21.01 -8.49 9.45
CA VAL A 85 20.82 -8.45 8.00
C VAL A 85 19.35 -8.17 7.65
N LEU A 86 18.40 -8.85 8.28
CA LEU A 86 16.98 -8.60 8.10
C LEU A 86 16.60 -7.16 8.47
N ALA A 87 17.23 -6.59 9.49
CA ALA A 87 17.01 -5.21 9.87
C ALA A 87 17.61 -4.21 8.89
N ILE A 88 18.81 -4.48 8.37
CA ILE A 88 19.44 -3.67 7.30
C ILE A 88 18.59 -3.70 6.02
N VAL A 89 18.01 -4.86 5.69
CA VAL A 89 17.09 -5.02 4.56
C VAL A 89 15.72 -4.37 4.82
N GLY A 90 15.43 -3.99 6.07
CA GLY A 90 14.19 -3.33 6.47
C GLY A 90 13.02 -4.28 6.73
N VAL A 91 13.30 -5.57 6.93
CA VAL A 91 12.29 -6.60 7.25
C VAL A 91 11.97 -6.62 8.75
N CYS A 92 12.97 -6.34 9.61
CA CYS A 92 12.82 -6.30 11.07
C CYS A 92 13.29 -4.96 11.65
N GLU A 93 12.73 -4.54 12.78
CA GLU A 93 13.28 -3.41 13.55
C GLU A 93 14.29 -3.94 14.57
N ILE A 94 15.45 -3.28 14.70
CA ILE A 94 16.36 -3.55 15.81
C ILE A 94 15.72 -2.96 17.05
N ASP A 95 15.12 -3.81 17.89
CA ASP A 95 14.81 -3.41 19.25
C ASP A 95 16.11 -2.95 19.90
N ALA A 96 16.19 -1.64 20.19
CA ALA A 96 17.38 -1.04 20.76
C ALA A 96 17.83 -1.88 21.97
N PRO A 97 19.11 -2.32 22.04
CA PRO A 97 19.58 -3.18 23.12
C PRO A 97 19.49 -2.42 24.44
N GLY A 98 18.42 -2.64 25.21
CA GLY A 98 18.19 -1.93 26.47
C GLY A 98 16.83 -2.08 27.14
N THR A 99 15.82 -2.68 26.51
CA THR A 99 14.48 -2.86 27.14
C THR A 99 14.28 -4.17 27.89
N MET A 100 15.23 -5.11 27.82
CA MET A 100 15.24 -6.27 28.73
C MET A 100 16.36 -6.11 29.77
N HIS A 101 15.93 -5.92 31.02
CA HIS A 101 16.72 -5.83 32.24
C HIS A 101 17.49 -4.51 32.51
N ARG A 102 16.75 -3.63 33.19
CA ARG A 102 17.21 -2.57 34.08
C ARG A 102 18.25 -3.09 35.09
N THR A 103 19.52 -2.97 34.79
CA THR A 103 20.59 -2.86 35.80
C THR A 103 20.87 -1.38 36.06
N PRO A 104 20.96 -0.93 37.32
CA PRO A 104 21.09 0.48 37.65
C PRO A 104 22.55 0.86 37.82
N ASP A 105 23.33 0.85 36.75
CA ASP A 105 24.58 1.61 36.67
C ASP A 105 25.18 1.36 35.30
N VAL A 106 25.51 2.43 34.58
CA VAL A 106 26.50 2.56 33.49
C VAL A 106 26.08 3.72 32.57
N THR A 107 26.78 4.83 32.80
CA THR A 107 27.24 5.92 31.90
C THR A 107 26.32 6.57 30.84
N PRO A 108 26.41 7.91 30.67
CA PRO A 108 25.51 8.71 29.85
C PRO A 108 25.91 8.79 28.36
N SER A 109 26.44 7.71 27.76
CA SER A 109 26.78 7.67 26.32
C SER A 109 25.68 7.10 25.42
N SER A 110 24.60 6.55 25.99
CA SER A 110 23.44 6.01 25.25
C SER A 110 22.43 7.07 24.77
N ARG A 111 22.71 8.37 24.98
CA ARG A 111 21.85 9.47 24.51
C ARG A 111 22.00 9.82 23.01
N LEU A 112 22.90 9.16 22.29
CA LEU A 112 23.12 9.37 20.85
C LEU A 112 22.35 8.37 19.95
N VAL A 113 21.46 7.56 20.52
CA VAL A 113 20.47 6.74 19.77
C VAL A 113 19.10 7.45 19.69
N LYS A 114 19.08 8.76 19.88
CA LYS A 114 17.89 9.59 19.68
C LYS A 114 18.16 10.48 18.48
N GLU A 115 17.28 10.38 17.48
CA GLU A 115 17.35 11.02 16.15
C GLU A 115 17.80 10.11 15.01
N THR A 116 17.37 8.86 14.96
CA THR A 116 17.00 8.33 13.64
C THR A 116 15.80 9.16 13.19
N PRO A 117 15.91 10.00 12.14
CA PRO A 117 14.76 10.72 11.63
C PRO A 117 13.71 9.68 11.25
N ASP A 118 12.45 9.99 11.53
CA ASP A 118 11.31 9.13 11.18
C ASP A 118 11.22 8.99 9.65
N TYR A 119 12.01 8.05 9.11
CA TYR A 119 12.15 7.82 7.68
C TYR A 119 10.82 7.34 7.09
N ARG A 120 10.01 6.62 7.86
CA ARG A 120 8.66 6.21 7.46
C ARG A 120 7.75 7.41 7.30
N GLY A 121 7.69 8.29 8.29
CA GLY A 121 6.92 9.53 8.18
C GLY A 121 7.36 10.41 7.01
N LEU A 122 8.67 10.44 6.70
CA LEU A 122 9.18 11.14 5.53
C LEU A 122 8.81 10.47 4.20
N GLU A 123 8.89 9.13 4.14
CA GLU A 123 8.52 8.34 2.97
C GLU A 123 7.02 8.47 2.66
N ASP A 124 6.16 8.31 3.67
CA ASP A 124 4.71 8.47 3.54
C ASP A 124 4.35 9.86 3.04
N ARG A 125 5.00 10.90 3.58
CA ARG A 125 4.81 12.28 3.14
C ARG A 125 5.23 12.49 1.69
N ARG A 126 6.38 11.95 1.28
CA ARG A 126 6.84 12.02 -0.12
C ARG A 126 5.91 11.25 -1.07
N GLY A 127 5.44 10.08 -0.65
CA GLY A 127 4.46 9.29 -1.39
C GLY A 127 3.16 10.05 -1.60
N HIS A 128 2.68 10.74 -0.56
CA HIS A 128 1.51 11.61 -0.63
C HIS A 128 1.72 12.78 -1.60
N ASP A 129 2.87 13.47 -1.52
CA ASP A 129 3.20 14.59 -2.40
C ASP A 129 3.25 14.15 -3.88
N ILE A 130 3.86 13.00 -4.17
CA ILE A 130 3.91 12.41 -5.51
C ILE A 130 2.50 12.07 -6.01
N CYS A 131 1.67 11.48 -5.15
CA CYS A 131 0.28 11.16 -5.48
C CYS A 131 -0.52 12.43 -5.83
N LEU A 132 -0.38 13.48 -5.03
CA LEU A 132 -1.01 14.78 -5.27
C LEU A 132 -0.54 15.40 -6.60
N CYS A 133 0.77 15.35 -6.88
CA CYS A 133 1.32 15.83 -8.15
C CYS A 133 0.77 15.04 -9.34
N ALA A 134 0.69 13.72 -9.25
CA ALA A 134 0.13 12.86 -10.27
C ALA A 134 -1.36 13.15 -10.50
N GLN A 135 -2.13 13.38 -9.43
CA GLN A 135 -3.53 13.75 -9.50
C GLN A 135 -3.72 15.11 -10.20
N LEU A 136 -2.91 16.12 -9.86
CA LEU A 136 -2.94 17.41 -10.55
C LEU A 136 -2.59 17.27 -12.03
N LEU A 137 -1.54 16.51 -12.36
CA LEU A 137 -1.15 16.25 -13.75
C LEU A 137 -2.26 15.55 -14.53
N TYR A 138 -2.94 14.58 -13.90
CA TYR A 138 -4.11 13.94 -14.47
C TYR A 138 -5.26 14.93 -14.69
N GLN A 139 -5.53 15.84 -13.75
CA GLN A 139 -6.58 16.85 -13.90
C GLN A 139 -6.33 17.85 -15.03
N PHE A 140 -5.08 18.28 -15.23
CA PHE A 140 -4.73 19.23 -16.29
C PHE A 140 -4.58 18.59 -17.66
N GLY A 141 -3.95 17.41 -17.75
CA GLY A 141 -3.67 16.74 -19.01
C GLY A 141 -4.60 15.56 -19.30
N GLY A 142 -4.54 14.56 -18.43
CA GLY A 142 -5.19 13.25 -18.64
C GLY A 142 -6.70 13.35 -18.82
N SER A 143 -7.38 14.11 -17.97
CA SER A 143 -8.83 14.28 -18.01
C SER A 143 -9.29 14.97 -19.30
N ARG A 144 -8.51 15.91 -19.84
CA ARG A 144 -8.86 16.65 -21.07
C ARG A 144 -8.69 15.78 -22.31
N ILE A 145 -7.62 15.00 -22.37
CA ILE A 145 -7.42 14.01 -23.42
C ILE A 145 -8.54 12.98 -23.37
N SER A 146 -8.84 12.45 -22.19
CA SER A 146 -9.93 11.48 -21.99
C SER A 146 -11.28 12.05 -22.40
N ALA A 147 -11.61 13.28 -22.01
CA ALA A 147 -12.86 13.92 -22.39
C ALA A 147 -12.92 14.24 -23.89
N PHE A 148 -11.81 14.63 -24.52
CA PHE A 148 -11.73 14.81 -25.96
C PHE A 148 -11.98 13.50 -26.71
N LEU A 149 -11.36 12.40 -26.26
CA LEU A 149 -11.61 11.07 -26.81
C LEU A 149 -13.08 10.65 -26.63
N ALA A 150 -13.66 10.90 -25.45
CA ALA A 150 -15.08 10.65 -25.21
C ALA A 150 -15.98 11.44 -26.18
N ARG A 151 -15.66 12.71 -26.46
CA ARG A 151 -16.39 13.50 -27.47
C ARG A 151 -16.28 12.90 -28.88
N ILE A 152 -15.10 12.41 -29.26
CA ILE A 152 -14.91 11.74 -30.57
C ILE A 152 -15.74 10.45 -30.67
N LEU A 153 -15.88 9.71 -29.56
CA LEU A 153 -16.68 8.49 -29.51
C LEU A 153 -18.19 8.79 -29.55
N VAL A 154 -18.64 9.84 -28.87
CA VAL A 154 -20.06 10.22 -28.79
C VAL A 154 -20.54 10.90 -30.08
N PHE A 155 -19.82 11.90 -30.57
CA PHE A 155 -20.18 12.58 -31.80
C PHE A 155 -19.59 11.78 -32.97
N ARG A 156 -20.43 11.15 -33.80
CA ARG A 156 -19.97 10.45 -35.00
C ARG A 156 -19.20 11.40 -35.92
N ILE A 157 -17.86 11.36 -35.85
CA ILE A 157 -16.99 12.15 -36.71
C ILE A 157 -16.80 11.40 -38.04
N PRO A 158 -16.87 12.08 -39.20
CA PRO A 158 -16.62 11.47 -40.49
C PRO A 158 -15.23 10.82 -40.53
N SER A 159 -15.17 9.58 -41.01
CA SER A 159 -13.97 8.72 -41.01
C SER A 159 -12.79 9.24 -41.84
N SER A 160 -13.00 10.25 -42.68
CA SER A 160 -11.97 10.82 -43.55
C SER A 160 -11.12 11.91 -42.89
N ALA A 161 -11.49 12.40 -41.70
CA ALA A 161 -10.76 13.48 -41.05
C ALA A 161 -9.57 12.96 -40.20
N LEU A 162 -8.39 13.52 -40.41
CA LEU A 162 -7.21 13.27 -39.57
C LEU A 162 -7.47 13.75 -38.13
N PHE A 163 -7.03 12.98 -37.13
CA PHE A 163 -7.17 13.30 -35.70
C PHE A 163 -6.70 14.72 -35.35
N LEU A 164 -5.52 15.12 -35.84
CA LEU A 164 -4.98 16.47 -35.61
C LEU A 164 -5.82 17.57 -36.27
N GLY A 165 -6.45 17.28 -37.41
CA GLY A 165 -7.36 18.21 -38.08
C GLY A 165 -8.61 18.46 -37.26
N ILE A 166 -9.19 17.39 -36.71
CA ILE A 166 -10.33 17.45 -35.78
C ILE A 166 -9.95 18.26 -34.54
N LEU A 167 -8.84 17.91 -33.90
CA LEU A 167 -8.37 18.61 -32.70
C LEU A 167 -8.15 20.11 -32.97
N ARG A 168 -7.47 20.46 -34.07
CA ARG A 168 -7.25 21.85 -34.48
C ARG A 168 -8.56 22.58 -34.73
N ALA A 169 -9.52 21.96 -35.42
CA ALA A 169 -10.83 22.56 -35.66
C ALA A 169 -11.56 22.86 -34.34
N TYR A 170 -11.56 21.91 -33.39
CA TYR A 170 -12.14 22.12 -32.05
C TYR A 170 -11.46 23.24 -31.27
N ILE A 171 -10.13 23.30 -31.30
CA ILE A 171 -9.35 24.35 -30.63
C ILE A 171 -9.64 25.72 -31.24
N VAL A 172 -9.73 25.82 -32.57
CA VAL A 172 -10.04 27.08 -33.26
C VAL A 172 -11.48 27.52 -32.97
N GLN A 173 -12.44 26.58 -32.98
CA GLN A 173 -13.86 26.88 -32.73
C GLN A 173 -14.14 27.28 -31.28
N SER A 174 -13.55 26.55 -30.32
CA SER A 174 -13.83 26.76 -28.89
C SER A 174 -12.89 27.76 -28.23
N GLY A 175 -11.70 27.94 -28.80
CA GLY A 175 -10.56 28.63 -28.20
C GLY A 175 -9.72 27.66 -27.34
N ALA A 176 -8.39 27.74 -27.49
CA ALA A 176 -7.44 26.87 -26.77
C ALA A 176 -7.61 26.92 -25.24
N TYR A 177 -7.81 28.12 -24.68
CA TYR A 177 -8.02 28.30 -23.24
C TYR A 177 -9.28 27.58 -22.75
N ARG A 178 -10.41 27.72 -23.45
CA ARG A 178 -11.67 27.05 -23.06
C ARG A 178 -11.55 25.54 -23.23
N PHE A 179 -10.82 25.08 -24.24
CA PHE A 179 -10.54 23.66 -24.45
C PHE A 179 -9.73 23.04 -23.31
N LEU A 180 -8.67 23.73 -22.88
CA LEU A 180 -7.80 23.23 -21.81
C LEU A 180 -8.43 23.37 -20.42
N LEU A 181 -9.22 24.41 -20.17
CA LEU A 181 -9.72 24.73 -18.83
C LEU A 181 -11.21 24.45 -18.59
N ALA A 182 -11.98 24.01 -19.59
CA ALA A 182 -13.36 23.61 -19.37
C ALA A 182 -13.43 22.51 -18.31
N GLY A 183 -14.14 22.73 -17.20
CA GLY A 183 -14.28 21.76 -16.11
C GLY A 183 -13.14 21.73 -15.10
N VAL A 184 -11.95 22.28 -15.41
CA VAL A 184 -10.79 22.23 -14.50
C VAL A 184 -11.07 22.88 -13.14
N PRO A 185 -11.67 24.10 -13.05
CA PRO A 185 -11.96 24.70 -11.75
C PRO A 185 -12.91 23.89 -10.88
N ALA A 186 -13.94 23.28 -11.48
CA ALA A 186 -14.90 22.43 -10.76
C ALA A 186 -14.27 21.09 -10.35
N GLY A 187 -13.44 20.48 -11.21
CA GLY A 187 -12.71 19.25 -10.89
C GLY A 187 -11.68 19.44 -9.77
N LEU A 188 -10.91 20.53 -9.82
CA LEU A 188 -9.98 20.88 -8.74
C LEU A 188 -10.73 21.17 -7.43
N ALA A 189 -11.86 21.87 -7.48
CA ALA A 189 -12.69 22.09 -6.31
C ALA A 189 -13.19 20.77 -5.70
N TYR A 190 -13.65 19.83 -6.54
CA TYR A 190 -14.02 18.49 -6.09
C TYR A 190 -12.86 17.78 -5.38
N ASP A 191 -11.68 17.74 -6.00
CA ASP A 191 -10.50 17.06 -5.45
C ASP A 191 -10.03 17.68 -4.13
N ILE A 192 -9.89 19.02 -4.07
CA ILE A 192 -9.43 19.74 -2.88
C ILE A 192 -10.44 19.56 -1.74
N LEU A 193 -11.74 19.73 -2.01
CA LEU A 193 -12.77 19.56 -0.98
C LEU A 193 -12.85 18.11 -0.49
N THR A 194 -12.65 17.15 -1.39
CA THR A 194 -12.61 15.73 -1.06
C THR A 194 -11.45 15.42 -0.10
N VAL A 195 -10.22 15.84 -0.45
CA VAL A 195 -9.06 15.64 0.41
C VAL A 195 -9.27 16.32 1.77
N ALA A 196 -9.76 17.57 1.77
CA ALA A 196 -10.02 18.30 3.00
C ALA A 196 -11.07 17.61 3.89
N LEU A 197 -12.17 17.10 3.32
CA LEU A 197 -13.19 16.38 4.07
C LEU A 197 -12.70 15.02 4.54
N ASP A 198 -11.94 14.28 3.73
CA ASP A 198 -11.39 13.00 4.11
C ASP A 198 -10.42 13.15 5.29
N SER A 199 -9.53 14.16 5.26
CA SER A 199 -8.65 14.49 6.39
C SER A 199 -9.43 14.92 7.64
N LEU A 200 -10.51 15.69 7.48
CA LEU A 200 -11.36 16.10 8.61
C LEU A 200 -12.09 14.90 9.23
N ILE A 201 -12.61 14.00 8.38
CA ILE A 201 -13.29 12.77 8.81
C ILE A 201 -12.29 11.90 9.58
N GLU A 202 -11.11 11.64 9.02
CA GLU A 202 -10.05 10.84 9.64
C GLU A 202 -9.61 11.45 10.98
N TYR A 203 -9.37 12.76 11.03
CA TYR A 203 -9.06 13.44 12.29
C TYR A 203 -10.17 13.24 13.34
N SER A 204 -11.43 13.37 12.92
CA SER A 204 -12.58 13.23 13.81
C SER A 204 -12.77 11.79 14.30
N THR A 205 -12.59 10.79 13.44
CA THR A 205 -12.75 9.37 13.77
C THR A 205 -11.60 8.89 14.65
N ASN A 206 -10.37 9.35 14.40
CA ASN A 206 -9.22 9.09 15.26
C ASN A 206 -9.39 9.73 16.65
N ALA A 207 -9.89 10.97 16.73
CA ALA A 207 -10.18 11.61 18.01
C ALA A 207 -11.29 10.90 18.78
N LEU A 208 -12.30 10.36 18.07
CA LEU A 208 -13.34 9.53 18.67
C LEU A 208 -12.78 8.19 19.18
N ASP A 209 -11.94 7.53 18.40
CA ASP A 209 -11.31 6.26 18.79
C ASP A 209 -10.44 6.46 20.03
N GLN A 210 -9.58 7.50 20.07
CA GLN A 210 -8.78 7.84 21.25
C GLN A 210 -9.63 8.07 22.50
N LYS A 211 -10.77 8.77 22.38
CA LYS A 211 -11.71 8.96 23.49
C LYS A 211 -12.36 7.66 23.93
N LEU A 212 -12.70 6.77 22.99
CA LEU A 212 -13.24 5.44 23.28
C LEU A 212 -12.21 4.53 23.96
N LEU A 213 -10.93 4.67 23.61
CA LEU A 213 -9.81 3.99 24.27
C LEU A 213 -9.58 4.50 25.69
N ALA A 214 -9.77 5.80 25.92
CA ALA A 214 -9.66 6.41 27.24
C ALA A 214 -10.84 6.03 28.16
N MET A 215 -12.02 5.73 27.59
CA MET A 215 -13.14 5.19 28.35
C MET A 215 -12.83 3.76 28.78
N HIS A 216 -12.93 3.48 30.08
CA HIS A 216 -12.61 2.16 30.66
C HIS A 216 -13.70 1.12 30.29
N MET A 217 -13.71 0.71 29.03
CA MET A 217 -14.67 -0.21 28.43
C MET A 217 -14.17 -1.65 28.54
N SER A 218 -15.11 -2.60 28.67
CA SER A 218 -14.79 -4.03 28.53
C SER A 218 -14.18 -4.34 27.15
N LYS A 219 -13.22 -5.27 27.08
CA LYS A 219 -12.53 -5.69 25.85
C LYS A 219 -13.49 -5.99 24.69
N ARG A 220 -14.60 -6.68 24.97
CA ARG A 220 -15.62 -7.00 23.96
C ARG A 220 -16.32 -5.76 23.40
N ASN A 221 -16.58 -4.77 24.26
CA ASN A 221 -17.21 -3.52 23.82
C ASN A 221 -16.23 -2.62 23.07
N ARG A 222 -14.94 -2.64 23.44
CA ARG A 222 -13.87 -1.94 22.72
C ARG A 222 -13.75 -2.41 21.27
N ASN A 223 -13.71 -3.72 21.01
CA ASN A 223 -13.66 -4.22 19.63
C ASN A 223 -14.91 -3.82 18.82
N ARG A 224 -16.11 -3.92 19.41
CA ARG A 224 -17.34 -3.47 18.74
C ARG A 224 -17.30 -1.97 18.44
N SER A 225 -16.80 -1.17 19.37
CA SER A 225 -16.69 0.27 19.20
C SER A 225 -15.71 0.64 18.11
N HIS A 226 -14.53 0.02 18.08
CA HIS A 226 -13.52 0.22 17.05
C HIS A 226 -14.07 -0.12 15.65
N VAL A 227 -14.71 -1.29 15.50
CA VAL A 227 -15.38 -1.67 14.25
C VAL A 227 -16.46 -0.66 13.87
N SER A 228 -17.22 -0.15 14.84
CA SER A 228 -18.25 0.87 14.58
C SER A 228 -17.64 2.20 14.11
N VAL A 229 -16.50 2.62 14.65
CA VAL A 229 -15.77 3.82 14.21
C VAL A 229 -15.26 3.65 12.78
N LEU A 230 -14.73 2.47 12.42
CA LEU A 230 -14.30 2.17 11.05
C LEU A 230 -15.48 2.20 10.05
N TRP A 231 -16.64 1.66 10.43
CA TRP A 231 -17.85 1.76 9.61
C TRP A 231 -18.33 3.21 9.48
N LEU A 232 -18.28 3.98 10.56
CA LEU A 232 -18.64 5.40 10.56
C LEU A 232 -17.73 6.20 9.61
N ASP A 233 -16.41 5.97 9.66
CA ASP A 233 -15.43 6.57 8.76
C ASP A 233 -15.80 6.34 7.29
N ARG A 234 -16.07 5.08 6.92
CA ARG A 234 -16.47 4.70 5.56
C ARG A 234 -17.79 5.34 5.12
N ILE A 235 -18.78 5.38 6.01
CA ILE A 235 -20.10 5.99 5.71
C ILE A 235 -19.95 7.50 5.52
N LEU A 236 -19.18 8.19 6.38
CA LEU A 236 -18.94 9.62 6.27
C LEU A 236 -18.20 9.98 4.99
N LYS A 237 -17.17 9.18 4.61
CA LYS A 237 -16.47 9.33 3.33
C LYS A 237 -17.41 9.09 2.15
N ALA A 238 -18.18 8.01 2.14
CA ALA A 238 -19.16 7.77 1.06
C ALA A 238 -20.17 8.93 0.94
N PHE A 239 -20.67 9.44 2.07
CA PHE A 239 -21.58 10.58 2.10
C PHE A 239 -20.93 11.87 1.58
N SER A 240 -19.68 12.17 1.96
CA SER A 240 -18.95 13.35 1.48
C SER A 240 -18.78 13.31 -0.04
N ARG A 241 -18.49 12.13 -0.61
CA ARG A 241 -18.39 11.92 -2.07
C ARG A 241 -19.72 12.16 -2.78
N VAL A 242 -20.83 11.68 -2.22
CA VAL A 242 -22.18 11.95 -2.78
C VAL A 242 -22.51 13.44 -2.69
N ALA A 243 -22.20 14.10 -1.58
CA ALA A 243 -22.43 15.52 -1.38
C ALA A 243 -21.61 16.39 -2.36
N LEU A 244 -20.38 15.98 -2.67
CA LEU A 244 -19.50 16.66 -3.63
C LEU A 244 -19.72 16.24 -5.09
N TYR A 245 -20.55 15.22 -5.35
CA TYR A 245 -20.85 14.71 -6.69
C TYR A 245 -21.25 15.79 -7.71
N PRO A 246 -22.01 16.86 -7.36
CA PRO A 246 -22.32 17.93 -8.29
C PRO A 246 -21.10 18.61 -8.91
N PHE A 247 -19.99 18.77 -8.18
CA PHE A 247 -18.76 19.33 -8.75
C PHE A 247 -18.14 18.39 -9.78
N LEU A 248 -18.10 17.09 -9.49
CA LEU A 248 -17.58 16.07 -10.42
C LEU A 248 -18.43 15.99 -11.69
N ALA A 249 -19.75 15.89 -11.54
CA ALA A 249 -20.68 15.85 -12.66
C ALA A 249 -20.56 17.12 -13.52
N TYR A 250 -20.51 18.29 -12.88
CA TYR A 250 -20.36 19.57 -13.57
C TYR A 250 -19.02 19.68 -14.33
N SER A 251 -17.92 19.25 -13.70
CA SER A 251 -16.60 19.17 -14.33
C SER A 251 -16.64 18.30 -15.58
N ASN A 252 -17.25 17.11 -15.50
CA ASN A 252 -17.36 16.19 -16.62
C ASN A 252 -18.25 16.74 -17.75
N LEU A 253 -19.39 17.35 -17.42
CA LEU A 253 -20.28 17.95 -18.42
C LEU A 253 -19.63 19.13 -19.16
N GLN A 254 -18.83 19.95 -18.46
CA GLN A 254 -18.01 20.98 -19.09
C GLN A 254 -16.88 20.37 -19.91
N ALA A 255 -16.23 19.33 -19.39
CA ALA A 255 -15.22 18.57 -20.10
C ALA A 255 -15.78 17.89 -21.35
N LEU A 256 -17.09 17.64 -21.45
CA LEU A 256 -17.74 17.13 -22.66
C LEU A 256 -18.32 18.24 -23.55
N TYR A 257 -18.22 19.51 -23.16
CA TYR A 257 -18.89 20.65 -23.80
C TYR A 257 -20.42 20.55 -23.88
N LEU A 258 -21.05 19.77 -23.00
CA LEU A 258 -22.50 19.72 -22.86
C LEU A 258 -23.04 20.97 -22.13
N ILE A 259 -22.20 21.57 -21.27
CA ILE A 259 -22.49 22.81 -20.56
C ILE A 259 -21.44 23.86 -20.95
N PRO A 260 -21.80 25.14 -21.09
CA PRO A 260 -20.85 26.20 -21.39
C PRO A 260 -19.77 26.33 -20.30
N ALA A 261 -18.52 26.47 -20.72
CA ALA A 261 -17.37 26.70 -19.84
C ALA A 261 -17.35 28.09 -19.15
N ARG A 262 -18.42 28.89 -19.27
CA ARG A 262 -18.51 30.24 -18.69
C ARG A 262 -18.75 30.23 -17.18
N SER A 263 -19.61 29.34 -16.71
CA SER A 263 -19.90 29.22 -15.28
C SER A 263 -18.86 28.30 -14.66
N ARG A 264 -18.05 28.77 -13.70
CA ARG A 264 -16.93 27.98 -13.16
C ARG A 264 -17.37 26.91 -12.17
N TYR A 265 -18.54 27.09 -11.58
CA TYR A 265 -19.04 26.25 -10.48
C TYR A 265 -20.50 25.85 -10.73
N PRO A 266 -20.93 24.72 -10.16
CA PRO A 266 -22.35 24.35 -10.15
C PRO A 266 -23.18 25.34 -9.34
N LEU A 267 -24.47 25.45 -9.67
CA LEU A 267 -25.43 26.26 -8.91
C LEU A 267 -25.61 25.66 -7.51
N VAL A 268 -25.73 26.48 -6.47
CA VAL A 268 -25.94 25.99 -5.08
C VAL A 268 -27.16 25.06 -4.97
N ARG A 269 -28.18 25.27 -5.81
CA ARG A 269 -29.38 24.41 -5.88
C ARG A 269 -29.09 22.98 -6.35
N SER A 270 -28.00 22.73 -7.08
CA SER A 270 -27.64 21.37 -7.51
C SER A 270 -27.16 20.47 -6.37
N PHE A 271 -26.78 21.06 -5.23
CA PHE A 271 -26.39 20.32 -4.02
C PHE A 271 -27.59 19.80 -3.22
N VAL A 272 -28.82 20.22 -3.55
CA VAL A 272 -30.02 19.64 -2.96
C VAL A 272 -30.33 18.34 -3.69
N PRO A 273 -30.11 17.16 -3.08
CA PRO A 273 -30.35 15.89 -3.75
C PRO A 273 -31.82 15.76 -4.16
N PHE A 274 -32.08 15.08 -5.28
CA PHE A 274 -33.42 14.86 -5.83
C PHE A 274 -34.16 16.13 -6.29
N SER A 275 -33.47 17.26 -6.33
CA SER A 275 -33.98 18.47 -6.95
C SER A 275 -33.90 18.38 -8.48
N THR A 276 -34.76 19.11 -9.19
CA THR A 276 -34.72 19.23 -10.66
C THR A 276 -33.40 19.81 -11.17
N SER A 277 -32.67 20.55 -10.32
CA SER A 277 -31.36 21.14 -10.65
C SER A 277 -30.18 20.24 -10.26
N SER A 278 -30.42 19.14 -9.54
CA SER A 278 -29.35 18.25 -9.09
C SER A 278 -29.05 17.19 -10.15
N PRO A 279 -27.78 16.80 -10.35
CA PRO A 279 -27.47 15.61 -11.13
C PRO A 279 -27.97 14.33 -10.43
N LEU A 280 -28.22 14.39 -9.11
CA LEU A 280 -28.81 13.32 -8.33
C LEU A 280 -30.33 13.35 -8.54
N GLN A 281 -30.81 12.71 -9.60
CA GLN A 281 -32.24 12.54 -9.83
C GLN A 281 -32.78 11.38 -9.00
N SER A 282 -34.00 11.51 -8.48
CA SER A 282 -34.68 10.41 -7.80
C SER A 282 -34.99 9.30 -8.80
N LEU A 283 -34.69 8.05 -8.45
CA LEU A 283 -35.10 6.92 -9.28
C LEU A 283 -36.64 6.89 -9.32
N PRO A 284 -37.28 6.89 -10.51
CA PRO A 284 -38.73 6.81 -10.58
C PRO A 284 -39.19 5.51 -9.92
N LEU A 285 -40.27 5.56 -9.14
CA LEU A 285 -40.85 4.37 -8.54
C LEU A 285 -41.31 3.40 -9.64
N PRO A 286 -41.18 2.08 -9.44
CA PRO A 286 -41.65 1.10 -10.41
C PRO A 286 -43.16 1.29 -10.63
N SER A 287 -43.58 1.38 -11.88
CA SER A 287 -44.98 1.65 -12.27
C SER A 287 -45.93 0.49 -11.95
N ALA A 288 -45.41 -0.72 -11.79
CA ALA A 288 -46.16 -1.91 -11.41
C ALA A 288 -45.35 -2.77 -10.40
N CYS A 289 -46.05 -3.48 -9.52
CA CYS A 289 -45.47 -4.45 -8.58
C CYS A 289 -45.11 -5.80 -9.24
N ASP A 290 -44.62 -5.76 -10.48
CA ASP A 290 -44.17 -6.95 -11.21
C ASP A 290 -42.67 -7.16 -11.02
N LEU A 291 -42.23 -8.42 -10.94
CA LEU A 291 -40.81 -8.78 -10.82
C LEU A 291 -39.94 -8.14 -11.93
N ARG A 292 -40.49 -8.03 -13.14
CA ARG A 292 -39.83 -7.38 -14.28
C ARG A 292 -39.65 -5.88 -14.09
N SER A 293 -40.67 -5.19 -13.59
CA SER A 293 -40.58 -3.74 -13.31
C SER A 293 -39.60 -3.46 -12.17
N PHE A 294 -39.60 -4.33 -11.15
CA PHE A 294 -38.63 -4.27 -10.05
C PHE A 294 -37.20 -4.52 -10.53
N SER A 295 -36.96 -5.52 -11.39
CA SER A 295 -35.61 -5.79 -11.89
C SER A 295 -35.08 -4.67 -12.79
N LEU A 296 -35.92 -4.07 -13.64
CA LEU A 296 -35.56 -2.89 -14.43
C LEU A 296 -35.26 -1.67 -13.54
N TRP A 297 -36.05 -1.46 -12.48
CA TRP A 297 -35.79 -0.42 -11.48
C TRP A 297 -34.45 -0.64 -10.78
N LEU A 298 -34.16 -1.86 -10.34
CA LEU A 298 -32.89 -2.21 -9.70
C LEU A 298 -31.70 -1.99 -10.65
N MET A 299 -31.82 -2.44 -11.91
CA MET A 299 -30.79 -2.25 -12.93
C MET A 299 -30.57 -0.77 -13.24
N SER A 300 -31.65 0.04 -13.31
CA SER A 300 -31.54 1.49 -13.46
C SER A 300 -30.83 2.15 -12.27
N GLY A 301 -31.03 1.61 -11.07
CA GLY A 301 -30.32 2.05 -9.87
C GLY A 301 -28.84 1.70 -9.94
N LEU A 302 -28.51 0.44 -10.26
CA LEU A 302 -27.13 -0.01 -10.40
C LEU A 302 -26.38 0.71 -11.54
N SER A 303 -27.07 1.09 -12.61
CA SER A 303 -26.52 1.90 -13.69
C SER A 303 -26.51 3.40 -13.38
N SER A 304 -26.98 3.83 -12.21
CA SER A 304 -26.93 5.24 -11.81
C SER A 304 -25.47 5.68 -11.73
N PRO A 305 -25.10 6.80 -12.38
CA PRO A 305 -23.72 7.31 -12.38
C PRO A 305 -23.12 7.48 -10.98
N VAL A 306 -23.97 7.73 -9.98
CA VAL A 306 -23.58 7.93 -8.58
C VAL A 306 -23.22 6.61 -7.91
N ILE A 307 -24.04 5.58 -8.13
CA ILE A 307 -23.80 4.24 -7.59
C ILE A 307 -22.56 3.65 -8.24
N VAL A 308 -22.43 3.79 -9.56
CA VAL A 308 -21.22 3.40 -10.29
C VAL A 308 -19.99 4.11 -9.74
N HIS A 309 -20.06 5.43 -9.49
CA HIS A 309 -18.97 6.19 -8.88
C HIS A 309 -18.61 5.66 -7.49
N LEU A 310 -19.61 5.40 -6.64
CA LEU A 310 -19.39 4.83 -5.31
C LEU A 310 -18.80 3.41 -5.34
N ILE A 311 -19.23 2.57 -6.28
CA ILE A 311 -18.68 1.22 -6.46
C ILE A 311 -17.23 1.32 -6.93
N CYS A 312 -16.94 2.13 -7.96
CA CYS A 312 -15.57 2.33 -8.44
C CYS A 312 -14.65 2.90 -7.36
N TRP A 313 -15.17 3.79 -6.51
CA TRP A 313 -14.43 4.30 -5.36
C TRP A 313 -14.22 3.23 -4.30
N GLY A 314 -15.27 2.49 -3.89
CA GLY A 314 -15.16 1.45 -2.87
C GLY A 314 -14.30 0.25 -3.28
N LEU A 315 -14.18 -0.01 -4.59
CA LEU A 315 -13.27 -1.01 -5.16
C LEU A 315 -11.83 -0.50 -5.34
N SER A 316 -11.61 0.80 -5.16
CA SER A 316 -10.30 1.41 -5.34
C SER A 316 -9.29 0.80 -4.33
N PRO A 317 -8.25 0.10 -4.80
CA PRO A 317 -7.33 -0.64 -3.92
C PRO A 317 -6.55 0.25 -2.95
N TYR A 318 -6.47 1.55 -3.25
CA TYR A 318 -5.74 2.54 -2.45
C TYR A 318 -6.29 2.69 -1.01
N GLU A 319 -7.55 2.39 -0.74
CA GLU A 319 -8.09 2.43 0.63
C GLU A 319 -8.01 1.09 1.37
N LEU A 320 -7.95 -0.03 0.64
CA LEU A 320 -7.84 -1.36 1.26
C LEU A 320 -6.46 -1.60 1.86
N THR A 321 -5.40 -0.98 1.33
CA THR A 321 -4.04 -1.12 1.88
C THR A 321 -3.76 -0.17 3.05
N ALA A 322 -4.38 1.02 3.08
CA ALA A 322 -4.18 2.01 4.12
C ALA A 322 -4.88 1.69 5.46
N THR A 323 -5.79 0.71 5.48
CA THR A 323 -6.53 0.31 6.69
C THR A 323 -5.93 -0.88 7.43
N ARG A 324 -4.76 -1.38 7.01
CA ARG A 324 -3.97 -2.25 7.91
C ARG A 324 -3.56 -1.37 9.10
N PRO A 325 -3.98 -1.70 10.34
CA PRO A 325 -3.51 -0.95 11.50
C PRO A 325 -1.99 -0.97 11.51
N PRO A 326 -1.30 0.12 11.88
CA PRO A 326 0.16 0.18 12.01
C PRO A 326 0.71 -0.67 13.18
N GLY A 327 0.12 -1.85 13.44
CA GLY A 327 0.44 -2.73 14.55
C GLY A 327 -0.23 -4.10 14.40
N MET A 328 0.21 -4.89 13.43
CA MET A 328 0.05 -6.35 13.33
C MET A 328 0.66 -6.72 11.98
N ILE A 329 1.95 -7.03 11.89
CA ILE A 329 2.60 -8.17 12.52
C ILE A 329 3.82 -7.64 13.29
N GLU A 330 3.80 -7.71 14.63
CA GLU A 330 5.06 -7.83 15.35
C GLU A 330 5.58 -9.25 15.06
N PRO A 331 6.72 -9.44 14.38
CA PRO A 331 7.35 -10.76 14.21
C PRO A 331 7.88 -11.33 15.55
N ASN A 332 7.59 -10.66 16.67
CA ASN A 332 8.30 -10.81 17.93
C ASN A 332 7.61 -11.78 18.91
N ARG A 333 6.83 -12.72 18.40
CA ARG A 333 6.30 -13.83 19.20
C ARG A 333 6.53 -15.21 18.59
N ALA A 334 7.65 -15.40 17.90
CA ALA A 334 8.11 -16.73 17.50
C ALA A 334 8.51 -17.62 18.71
N ASP A 335 8.81 -17.03 19.87
CA ASP A 335 9.38 -17.79 20.99
C ASP A 335 8.35 -18.44 21.94
N GLY A 336 7.04 -18.29 21.67
CA GLY A 336 5.98 -18.67 22.61
C GLY A 336 4.99 -19.72 22.14
N LEU A 337 4.91 -20.02 20.85
CA LEU A 337 3.98 -21.01 20.32
C LEU A 337 4.68 -22.36 20.22
N LYS A 338 4.10 -23.37 20.87
CA LYS A 338 4.55 -24.76 20.77
C LYS A 338 4.55 -25.12 19.28
N GLU A 339 5.67 -25.65 18.78
CA GLU A 339 5.95 -25.91 17.35
C GLU A 339 4.89 -26.72 16.59
N GLU A 340 3.92 -27.35 17.26
CA GLU A 340 2.86 -28.12 16.60
C GLU A 340 1.61 -27.29 16.23
N GLU A 341 1.33 -26.16 16.90
CA GLU A 341 0.12 -25.36 16.61
C GLU A 341 0.38 -24.27 15.55
N GLY A 342 1.65 -23.91 15.32
CA GLY A 342 2.01 -22.85 14.37
C GLY A 342 2.06 -23.25 12.90
N LYS A 343 2.24 -24.54 12.58
CA LYS A 343 2.34 -24.98 11.18
C LYS A 343 0.99 -24.98 10.44
N GLU A 344 -0.11 -25.28 11.12
CA GLU A 344 -1.45 -25.24 10.51
C GLU A 344 -1.93 -23.79 10.31
N GLU A 345 -1.66 -22.88 11.27
CA GLU A 345 -2.03 -21.46 11.13
C GLU A 345 -1.18 -20.73 10.07
N GLU A 346 0.08 -21.10 9.87
CA GLU A 346 0.97 -20.47 8.88
C GLU A 346 0.64 -20.91 7.44
N GLU A 347 0.22 -22.17 7.24
CA GLU A 347 -0.25 -22.67 5.93
C GLU A 347 -1.61 -22.07 5.56
N GLU A 348 -2.54 -21.94 6.51
CA GLU A 348 -3.85 -21.31 6.30
C GLU A 348 -3.73 -19.79 6.04
N LEU A 349 -2.77 -19.11 6.66
CA LEU A 349 -2.50 -17.68 6.44
C LEU A 349 -1.84 -17.41 5.09
N MET A 350 -0.88 -18.26 4.66
CA MET A 350 -0.26 -18.12 3.33
C MET A 350 -1.27 -18.35 2.20
N ASP A 351 -2.17 -19.33 2.35
CA ASP A 351 -3.23 -19.56 1.37
C ASP A 351 -4.25 -18.40 1.32
N ALA A 352 -4.56 -17.79 2.47
CA ALA A 352 -5.41 -16.60 2.54
C ALA A 352 -4.75 -15.36 1.92
N GLU A 353 -3.44 -15.18 2.09
CA GLU A 353 -2.71 -14.04 1.51
C GLU A 353 -2.50 -14.20 0.00
N LEU A 354 -2.22 -15.43 -0.48
CA LEU A 354 -2.13 -15.73 -1.91
C LEU A 354 -3.48 -15.55 -2.62
N ALA A 355 -4.58 -15.97 -1.97
CA ALA A 355 -5.94 -15.73 -2.45
C ALA A 355 -6.29 -14.23 -2.48
N GLY A 356 -5.85 -13.46 -1.47
CA GLY A 356 -6.04 -12.01 -1.41
C GLY A 356 -5.28 -11.25 -2.51
N VAL A 357 -4.03 -11.64 -2.78
CA VAL A 357 -3.18 -10.99 -3.81
C VAL A 357 -3.67 -11.30 -5.23
N GLN A 358 -4.06 -12.55 -5.52
CA GLN A 358 -4.66 -12.90 -6.83
C GLN A 358 -6.02 -12.25 -7.04
N SER A 359 -6.83 -12.13 -5.98
CA SER A 359 -8.09 -11.39 -6.00
C SER A 359 -7.85 -9.92 -6.35
N ASN A 360 -6.91 -9.25 -5.68
CA ASN A 360 -6.62 -7.83 -5.90
C ASN A 360 -6.09 -7.53 -7.32
N ALA A 361 -5.24 -8.38 -7.89
CA ALA A 361 -4.74 -8.19 -9.26
C ALA A 361 -5.84 -8.34 -10.33
N SER A 362 -6.76 -9.30 -10.14
CA SER A 362 -7.92 -9.48 -11.03
C SER A 362 -8.94 -8.35 -10.89
N VAL A 363 -9.14 -7.85 -9.67
CA VAL A 363 -10.01 -6.70 -9.36
C VAL A 363 -9.45 -5.42 -9.98
N ILE A 364 -8.14 -5.17 -9.91
CA ILE A 364 -7.50 -4.00 -10.56
C ILE A 364 -7.68 -4.05 -12.08
N ARG A 365 -7.47 -5.22 -12.71
CA ARG A 365 -7.69 -5.40 -14.16
C ARG A 365 -9.16 -5.15 -14.54
N ASN A 366 -10.10 -5.64 -13.73
CA ASN A 366 -11.53 -5.43 -13.93
C ASN A 366 -11.96 -3.97 -13.69
N ILE A 367 -11.38 -3.25 -12.73
CA ILE A 367 -11.67 -1.83 -12.48
C ILE A 367 -11.19 -0.95 -13.63
N VAL A 368 -10.02 -1.24 -14.21
CA VAL A 368 -9.54 -0.51 -15.40
C VAL A 368 -10.46 -0.76 -16.59
N MET A 369 -10.94 -1.99 -16.78
CA MET A 369 -11.93 -2.30 -17.81
C MET A 369 -13.31 -1.67 -17.54
N ILE A 370 -13.80 -1.68 -16.30
CA ILE A 370 -15.08 -1.08 -15.92
C ILE A 370 -15.02 0.44 -16.06
N ARG A 371 -13.95 1.10 -15.61
CA ARG A 371 -13.75 2.53 -15.81
C ARG A 371 -13.78 2.88 -17.30
N ASN A 372 -13.11 2.11 -18.15
CA ASN A 372 -13.17 2.29 -19.61
C ASN A 372 -14.52 1.91 -20.22
N GLY A 373 -15.25 0.95 -19.64
CA GLY A 373 -16.58 0.52 -20.06
C GLY A 373 -17.71 1.47 -19.66
N ILE A 374 -17.60 2.16 -18.52
CA ILE A 374 -18.53 3.20 -18.08
C ILE A 374 -18.48 4.41 -19.04
N PHE A 375 -17.29 4.73 -19.58
CA PHE A 375 -17.17 5.70 -20.66
C PHE A 375 -17.86 5.27 -21.97
N HIS A 376 -18.04 3.96 -22.18
CA HIS A 376 -18.78 3.41 -23.32
C HIS A 376 -20.30 3.30 -23.08
N LEU A 377 -20.75 3.25 -21.82
CA LEU A 377 -22.18 3.18 -21.45
C LEU A 377 -22.84 4.54 -21.23
N LEU A 378 -22.04 5.60 -21.02
CA LEU A 378 -22.51 6.98 -20.85
C LEU A 378 -22.54 7.79 -22.18
N GLY A 379 -22.28 7.15 -23.31
CA GLY A 379 -22.51 7.67 -24.66
C GLY A 379 -23.53 6.81 -25.39
#